data_AF-A0A960EAX9-F1
#
_entry.id   AF-A0A960EAX9-F1
#
_cell.length_a   1.000
_cell.length_b   1.000
_cell.length_c   1.000
_cell.angle_alpha   90.00
_cell.angle_beta   90.00
_cell.angle_gamma   90.00
#
_symmetry.space_group_name_H-M   'P 1'
#
loop_
_entity.id
_entity.type
_entity.pdbx_description
1 polymer ?
#
loop_
_entity_poly.entity_id
_entity_poly.type
_entity_poly.pdbx_seq_one_letter_code
_entity_poly.pdbx_strand_id
1 'polypeptide(L)'
;MASQVAAAVGGTLHGPDVAVDGASFDSRSVAAGELFVPLVADRDGHEFVPSALERGATAYLTSRPPVGGTAIEVADTAAALMALAAWARAQLDVPVVGVTGSVGKTSTKDFIAAALGATRTVTANVRSFNNEQGLPVTILGAPDGVEALVVEMGMRGFGEI
;
A
#
# COMPACT_ATOMS: atom_id res chain seq x y z
N MET A 1 -11.37 -1.96 -8.28
CA MET A 1 -12.68 -1.41 -7.84
C MET A 1 -12.78 -1.45 -6.31
N ALA A 2 -13.46 -0.50 -5.70
CA ALA A 2 -13.64 -0.43 -4.24
C ALA A 2 -14.34 -1.69 -3.68
N SER A 3 -15.26 -2.28 -4.44
CA SER A 3 -15.88 -3.57 -4.12
C SER A 3 -14.88 -4.72 -4.03
N GLN A 4 -13.87 -4.76 -4.89
CA GLN A 4 -12.80 -5.77 -4.85
C GLN A 4 -11.89 -5.56 -3.64
N VAL A 5 -11.58 -4.31 -3.31
CA VAL A 5 -10.82 -3.98 -2.10
C VAL A 5 -11.58 -4.46 -0.87
N ALA A 6 -12.88 -4.15 -0.76
CA ALA A 6 -13.73 -4.62 0.34
C ALA A 6 -13.73 -6.15 0.45
N ALA A 7 -13.88 -6.87 -0.67
CA ALA A 7 -13.82 -8.32 -0.69
C ALA A 7 -12.45 -8.88 -0.26
N ALA A 8 -11.35 -8.26 -0.70
CA ALA A 8 -9.98 -8.69 -0.39
C ALA A 8 -9.64 -8.55 1.10
N VAL A 9 -10.19 -7.53 1.77
CA VAL A 9 -9.92 -7.25 3.19
C VAL A 9 -11.02 -7.72 4.13
N GLY A 10 -12.08 -8.35 3.62
CA GLY A 10 -13.26 -8.74 4.40
C GLY A 10 -14.02 -7.54 4.99
N GLY A 11 -13.97 -6.39 4.31
CA GLY A 11 -14.60 -5.15 4.72
C GLY A 11 -16.00 -4.95 4.13
N THR A 12 -16.69 -3.92 4.61
CA THR A 12 -18.00 -3.49 4.11
C THR A 12 -17.86 -2.21 3.29
N LEU A 13 -18.28 -2.26 2.02
CA LEU A 13 -18.30 -1.10 1.14
C LEU A 13 -19.50 -0.19 1.45
N HIS A 14 -19.23 1.10 1.63
CA HIS A 14 -20.21 2.17 1.74
C HIS A 14 -20.00 3.18 0.62
N GLY A 15 -21.09 3.67 0.03
CA GLY A 15 -21.04 4.62 -1.09
C GLY A 15 -20.90 3.95 -2.46
N PRO A 16 -20.54 4.70 -3.51
CA PRO A 16 -20.44 4.17 -4.87
C PRO A 16 -19.21 3.26 -5.05
N ASP A 17 -19.32 2.28 -5.95
CA ASP A 17 -18.18 1.47 -6.35
C ASP A 17 -17.31 2.25 -7.34
N VAL A 18 -16.11 2.63 -6.92
CA VAL A 18 -15.18 3.47 -7.68
C VAL A 18 -13.90 2.72 -8.03
N ALA A 19 -13.23 3.16 -9.10
CA ALA A 19 -11.89 2.70 -9.39
C ALA A 19 -10.90 3.28 -8.36
N VAL A 20 -9.92 2.45 -8.01
CA VAL A 20 -8.83 2.77 -7.09
C VAL A 20 -7.56 2.35 -7.80
N ASP A 21 -6.58 3.23 -7.83
CA ASP A 21 -5.26 3.04 -8.44
C ASP A 21 -4.20 3.46 -7.42
N GLY A 22 -3.52 2.49 -6.81
CA GLY A 22 -2.59 2.73 -5.71
C GLY A 22 -3.25 2.95 -4.33
N ALA A 23 -2.40 3.15 -3.33
CA ALA A 23 -2.82 3.42 -1.96
C ALA A 23 -1.79 4.32 -1.24
N SER A 24 -2.25 5.12 -0.28
CA SER A 24 -1.39 5.93 0.58
C SER A 24 -1.88 5.91 2.03
N PHE A 25 -0.95 5.82 2.98
CA PHE A 25 -1.24 6.01 4.41
C PHE A 25 -0.92 7.43 4.91
N ASP A 26 -0.39 8.30 4.04
CA ASP A 26 -0.10 9.71 4.34
C ASP A 26 -1.01 10.60 3.51
N SER A 27 -1.92 11.32 4.20
CA SER A 27 -2.88 12.22 3.57
C SER A 27 -2.20 13.36 2.81
N ARG A 28 -0.94 13.70 3.13
CA ARG A 28 -0.16 14.74 2.45
C ARG A 28 0.40 14.28 1.12
N SER A 29 0.51 12.97 0.89
CA SER A 29 1.04 12.40 -0.36
C SER A 29 0.00 11.69 -1.21
N VAL A 30 -1.23 11.48 -0.71
CA VAL A 30 -2.29 10.81 -1.50
C VAL A 30 -2.48 11.48 -2.86
N ALA A 31 -2.48 10.70 -3.93
CA ALA A 31 -2.72 11.15 -5.29
C ALA A 31 -4.19 10.98 -5.67
N ALA A 32 -4.61 11.69 -6.73
CA ALA A 32 -5.95 11.50 -7.28
C ALA A 32 -6.11 10.05 -7.79
N GLY A 33 -7.16 9.36 -7.34
CA GLY A 33 -7.40 7.96 -7.71
C GLY A 33 -6.95 6.93 -6.67
N GLU A 34 -6.15 7.33 -5.67
CA GLU A 34 -5.62 6.40 -4.67
C GLU A 34 -6.63 6.10 -3.54
N LEU A 35 -6.45 4.92 -2.93
CA LEU A 35 -7.06 4.57 -1.65
C LEU A 35 -6.30 5.23 -0.50
N PHE A 36 -6.99 6.00 0.34
CA PHE A 36 -6.40 6.46 1.59
C PHE A 36 -6.55 5.41 2.71
N VAL A 37 -5.46 5.14 3.43
CA VAL A 37 -5.41 4.14 4.50
C VAL A 37 -5.03 4.82 5.82
N PRO A 38 -6.01 5.25 6.63
CA PRO A 38 -5.73 5.88 7.90
C PRO A 38 -5.17 4.86 8.90
N LEU A 39 -3.93 5.06 9.34
CA LEU A 39 -3.29 4.23 10.36
C LEU A 39 -3.36 4.90 11.73
N VAL A 40 -3.57 4.10 12.78
CA VAL A 40 -3.53 4.59 14.17
C VAL A 40 -2.11 4.42 14.71
N ALA A 41 -1.41 5.53 14.91
CA ALA A 41 -0.08 5.58 15.53
C ALA A 41 -0.09 6.66 16.62
N ASP A 42 0.93 7.52 16.69
CA ASP A 42 0.96 8.66 17.63
C ASP A 42 -0.24 9.61 17.45
N ARG A 43 -0.74 9.70 16.22
CA ARG A 43 -2.01 10.36 15.89
C ARG A 43 -2.91 9.37 15.17
N ASP A 44 -4.21 9.53 15.34
CA ASP A 44 -5.18 8.72 14.63
C ASP A 44 -5.34 9.23 13.18
N GLY A 45 -4.93 8.40 12.22
CA GLY A 45 -5.02 8.69 10.79
C GLY A 45 -6.43 9.05 10.30
N HIS A 46 -7.48 8.61 11.00
CA HIS A 46 -8.87 8.87 10.63
C HIS A 46 -9.22 10.36 10.69
N GLU A 47 -8.51 11.15 11.51
CA GLU A 47 -8.65 12.62 11.54
C GLU A 47 -8.36 13.26 10.18
N PHE A 48 -7.59 12.59 9.32
CA PHE A 48 -7.17 13.11 8.02
C PHE A 48 -7.98 12.60 6.83
N VAL A 49 -9.02 11.79 7.05
CA VAL A 49 -9.90 11.32 5.97
C VAL A 49 -10.48 12.49 5.17
N PRO A 50 -11.04 13.56 5.77
CA PRO A 50 -11.54 14.71 5.01
C PRO A 50 -10.45 15.35 4.14
N SER A 51 -9.25 15.52 4.68
CA SER A 51 -8.12 16.09 3.95
C SER A 51 -7.64 15.19 2.80
N ALA A 52 -7.69 13.88 2.95
CA ALA A 52 -7.36 12.94 1.89
C ALA A 52 -8.40 12.98 0.75
N LEU A 53 -9.69 13.04 1.09
CA LEU A 53 -10.77 13.19 0.11
C LEU A 53 -10.65 14.51 -0.67
N GLU A 54 -10.37 15.63 0.02
CA GLU A 54 -10.13 16.93 -0.61
C GLU A 54 -8.95 16.91 -1.60
N ARG A 55 -7.94 16.08 -1.35
CA ARG A 55 -6.78 15.91 -2.23
C ARG A 55 -6.99 14.91 -3.37
N GLY A 56 -8.14 14.24 -3.43
CA GLY A 56 -8.55 13.40 -4.54
C GLY A 56 -8.49 11.89 -4.28
N ALA A 57 -8.35 11.46 -3.02
CA ALA A 57 -8.57 10.04 -2.68
C ALA A 57 -9.98 9.63 -3.13
N THR A 58 -10.09 8.56 -3.92
CA THR A 58 -11.39 8.10 -4.44
C THR A 58 -12.13 7.22 -3.43
N ALA A 59 -11.38 6.52 -2.59
CA ALA A 59 -11.90 5.72 -1.49
C ALA A 59 -10.97 5.79 -0.27
N TYR A 60 -11.45 5.34 0.89
CA TYR A 60 -10.62 5.18 2.08
C TYR A 60 -11.02 3.96 2.91
N LEU A 61 -10.07 3.36 3.61
CA LEU A 61 -10.34 2.37 4.66
C LEU A 61 -10.77 3.07 5.94
N THR A 62 -11.61 2.46 6.76
CA THR A 62 -11.93 3.01 8.09
C THR A 62 -12.33 1.95 9.09
N SER A 63 -11.95 2.14 10.36
CA SER A 63 -12.49 1.39 11.51
C SER A 63 -13.48 2.21 12.35
N ARG A 64 -14.05 3.26 11.74
CA ARG A 64 -15.02 4.18 12.32
C ARG A 64 -16.22 4.34 11.39
N PRO A 65 -17.34 4.92 11.86
CA PRO A 65 -18.45 5.26 10.98
C PRO A 65 -17.97 6.11 9.78
N PRO A 66 -18.33 5.74 8.53
CA PRO A 66 -17.95 6.49 7.34
C PRO A 66 -18.36 7.97 7.38
N VAL A 67 -17.53 8.83 6.80
CA VAL A 67 -17.69 10.28 6.72
C VAL A 67 -17.66 10.73 5.25
N GLY A 68 -18.72 10.38 4.52
CA GLY A 68 -18.89 10.75 3.10
C GLY A 68 -17.96 9.97 2.15
N GLY A 69 -18.10 10.23 0.84
CA GLY A 69 -17.31 9.55 -0.19
C GLY A 69 -17.57 8.03 -0.26
N THR A 70 -16.61 7.30 -0.84
CA THR A 70 -16.58 5.84 -0.81
C THR A 70 -15.69 5.37 0.34
N ALA A 71 -16.25 4.54 1.21
CA ALA A 71 -15.56 4.04 2.40
C ALA A 71 -15.60 2.51 2.44
N ILE A 72 -14.54 1.91 2.98
CA ILE A 72 -14.47 0.48 3.22
C ILE A 72 -14.23 0.27 4.71
N GLU A 73 -15.30 -0.12 5.40
CA GLU A 73 -15.29 -0.33 6.84
C GLU A 73 -14.66 -1.68 7.18
N VAL A 74 -13.67 -1.66 8.07
CA VAL A 74 -12.88 -2.82 8.53
C VAL A 74 -12.63 -2.72 10.03
N ALA A 75 -12.37 -3.85 10.69
CA ALA A 75 -12.07 -3.84 12.12
C ALA A 75 -10.74 -3.13 12.44
N ASP A 76 -9.73 -3.30 11.57
CA ASP A 76 -8.39 -2.75 11.73
C ASP A 76 -7.81 -2.36 10.35
N THR A 77 -7.45 -1.10 10.19
CA THR A 77 -6.96 -0.54 8.92
C THR A 77 -5.53 -0.95 8.59
N ALA A 78 -4.68 -1.22 9.58
CA ALA A 78 -3.32 -1.71 9.38
C ALA A 78 -3.35 -3.19 8.93
N ALA A 79 -4.18 -4.01 9.59
CA ALA A 79 -4.39 -5.39 9.17
C ALA A 79 -5.00 -5.47 7.76
N ALA A 80 -5.97 -4.60 7.45
CA ALA A 80 -6.56 -4.52 6.13
C ALA A 80 -5.55 -4.08 5.05
N LEU A 81 -4.62 -3.17 5.35
CA LEU A 81 -3.54 -2.79 4.44
C LEU A 81 -2.65 -3.98 4.08
N MET A 82 -2.24 -4.75 5.08
CA MET A 82 -1.44 -5.96 4.90
C MET A 82 -2.18 -7.02 4.10
N ALA A 83 -3.46 -7.27 4.42
CA ALA A 83 -4.30 -8.23 3.69
C ALA A 83 -4.49 -7.82 2.22
N LEU A 84 -4.71 -6.52 1.97
CA LEU A 84 -4.87 -6.00 0.62
C LEU A 84 -3.58 -6.13 -0.20
N ALA A 85 -2.42 -5.84 0.39
CA ALA A 85 -1.14 -6.03 -0.28
C ALA A 85 -0.83 -7.50 -0.53
N ALA A 86 -1.16 -8.41 0.39
CA ALA A 86 -1.02 -9.85 0.17
C ALA A 86 -1.92 -10.33 -0.97
N TRP A 87 -3.17 -9.86 -1.02
CA TRP A 87 -4.08 -10.13 -2.12
C TRP A 87 -3.52 -9.61 -3.46
N ALA A 88 -3.09 -8.35 -3.52
CA ALA A 88 -2.51 -7.75 -4.72
C ALA A 88 -1.25 -8.49 -5.17
N ARG A 89 -0.35 -8.82 -4.23
CA ARG A 89 0.85 -9.62 -4.50
C ARG A 89 0.52 -10.98 -5.11
N ALA A 90 -0.53 -11.66 -4.65
CA ALA A 90 -0.95 -12.95 -5.18
C ALA A 90 -1.45 -12.88 -6.63
N GLN A 91 -1.91 -11.71 -7.08
CA GLN A 91 -2.31 -11.49 -8.47
C GLN A 91 -1.12 -11.19 -9.41
N LEU A 92 0.05 -10.86 -8.85
CA LEU A 92 1.25 -10.56 -9.63
C LEU A 92 2.05 -11.84 -9.89
N ASP A 93 1.98 -12.34 -11.13
CA ASP A 93 2.80 -13.45 -11.61
C ASP A 93 4.15 -12.96 -12.17
N VAL A 94 4.92 -12.28 -11.30
CA VAL A 94 6.23 -11.70 -11.66
C VAL A 94 7.31 -12.10 -10.65
N PRO A 95 8.59 -12.14 -11.06
CA PRO A 95 9.69 -12.34 -10.14
C PRO A 95 9.72 -11.26 -9.05
N VAL A 96 9.91 -11.68 -7.80
CA VAL A 96 10.03 -10.79 -6.64
C VAL A 96 11.34 -11.06 -5.92
N VAL A 97 12.13 -10.02 -5.71
CA VAL A 97 13.40 -10.05 -4.99
C VAL A 97 13.23 -9.35 -3.65
N GLY A 98 13.37 -10.10 -2.55
CA GLY A 98 13.38 -9.57 -1.19
C GLY A 98 14.80 -9.26 -0.72
N VAL A 99 15.05 -8.04 -0.26
CA VAL A 99 16.35 -7.59 0.27
C VAL A 99 16.21 -7.28 1.77
N THR A 100 16.95 -7.99 2.61
CA THR A 100 16.99 -7.77 4.07
C THR A 100 18.44 -7.65 4.57
N GLY A 101 18.63 -7.37 5.86
CA GLY A 101 19.92 -7.26 6.53
C GLY A 101 20.10 -5.97 7.34
N SER A 102 21.20 -5.85 8.09
CA SER A 102 21.44 -4.70 8.96
C SER A 102 21.98 -3.48 8.20
N VAL A 103 22.84 -3.69 7.18
CA VAL A 103 23.53 -2.63 6.42
C VAL A 103 23.51 -2.97 4.93
N GLY A 104 23.44 -1.95 4.06
CA GLY A 104 23.58 -2.11 2.61
C GLY A 104 22.29 -2.44 1.85
N LYS A 105 21.18 -2.71 2.55
CA LYS A 105 19.87 -3.06 1.94
C LYS A 105 19.46 -2.12 0.81
N THR A 106 19.46 -0.82 1.07
CA THR A 106 18.97 0.18 0.10
C THR A 106 19.85 0.22 -1.14
N SER A 107 21.18 0.23 -0.98
CA SER A 107 22.10 0.17 -2.11
C SER A 107 21.98 -1.14 -2.89
N THR A 108 21.84 -2.29 -2.21
CA THR A 108 21.63 -3.58 -2.87
C THR A 108 20.32 -3.60 -3.65
N LYS A 109 19.22 -3.14 -3.05
CA LYS A 109 17.91 -3.02 -3.69
C LYS A 109 17.99 -2.10 -4.91
N ASP A 110 18.64 -0.94 -4.80
CA ASP A 110 18.80 0.01 -5.89
C ASP A 110 19.65 -0.57 -7.04
N PHE A 111 20.73 -1.28 -6.74
CA PHE A 111 21.54 -1.95 -7.77
C PHE A 111 20.79 -3.06 -8.48
N ILE A 112 20.02 -3.88 -7.76
CA ILE A 112 19.18 -4.93 -8.35
C ILE A 112 18.11 -4.31 -9.25
N ALA A 113 17.43 -3.26 -8.76
CA ALA A 113 16.42 -2.55 -9.53
C ALA A 113 17.00 -1.92 -10.80
N ALA A 114 18.18 -1.31 -10.73
CA ALA A 114 18.86 -0.74 -11.90
C ALA A 114 19.27 -1.82 -12.91
N ALA A 115 19.79 -2.95 -12.46
CA ALA A 115 20.19 -4.05 -13.34
C ALA A 115 18.99 -4.68 -14.07
N LEU A 116 17.90 -4.95 -13.35
CA LEU A 116 16.66 -5.47 -13.95
C LEU A 116 15.98 -4.42 -14.85
N GLY A 117 15.99 -3.16 -14.42
CA GLY A 117 15.42 -2.01 -15.12
C GLY A 117 16.05 -1.72 -16.48
N ALA A 118 17.21 -2.30 -16.78
CA ALA A 118 17.82 -2.22 -18.11
C ALA A 118 16.99 -2.92 -19.20
N THR A 119 16.13 -3.88 -18.83
CA THR A 119 15.35 -4.69 -19.80
C THR A 119 13.90 -4.92 -19.39
N ARG A 120 13.47 -4.47 -18.21
CA ARG A 120 12.16 -4.77 -17.62
C ARG A 120 11.56 -3.54 -16.95
N THR A 121 10.24 -3.52 -16.86
CA THR A 121 9.49 -2.61 -15.97
C THR A 121 9.61 -3.10 -14.53
N VAL A 122 10.27 -2.32 -13.66
CA VAL A 122 10.56 -2.72 -12.27
C VAL A 122 9.91 -1.77 -11.29
N THR A 123 9.23 -2.31 -10.29
CA THR A 123 8.81 -1.55 -9.10
C THR A 123 9.70 -1.91 -7.92
N ALA A 124 10.19 -0.89 -7.23
CA ALA A 124 10.94 -1.04 -6.00
C ALA A 124 10.43 -0.06 -4.94
N ASN A 125 10.50 -0.43 -3.66
CA ASN A 125 10.07 0.47 -2.60
C ASN A 125 10.95 1.73 -2.57
N VAL A 126 10.29 2.87 -2.44
CA VAL A 126 10.90 4.20 -2.44
C VAL A 126 11.41 4.52 -1.03
N ARG A 127 12.64 5.03 -0.92
CA ARG A 127 13.30 5.31 0.37
C ARG A 127 13.27 4.07 1.29
N SER A 128 13.18 4.28 2.61
CA SER A 128 13.11 3.22 3.63
C SER A 128 11.67 2.79 3.93
N PHE A 129 10.81 2.69 2.92
CA PHE A 129 9.46 2.11 3.04
C PHE A 129 9.54 0.58 3.12
N ASN A 130 10.25 0.10 4.14
CA ASN A 130 10.64 -1.29 4.34
C ASN A 130 9.96 -1.93 5.55
N ASN A 131 9.02 -1.23 6.17
CA ASN A 131 8.24 -1.68 7.32
C ASN A 131 6.83 -2.15 6.88
N GLU A 132 6.02 -2.56 7.85
CA GLU A 132 4.64 -3.06 7.70
C GLU A 132 3.65 -2.07 7.06
N GLN A 133 4.07 -0.84 6.78
CA GLN A 133 3.23 0.23 6.22
C GLN A 133 3.70 0.58 4.81
N GLY A 134 5.00 0.80 4.64
CA GLY A 134 5.62 1.21 3.38
C GLY A 134 5.68 0.08 2.34
N LEU A 135 5.92 -1.15 2.78
CA LEU A 135 5.99 -2.29 1.87
C LEU A 135 4.63 -2.60 1.22
N PRO A 136 3.50 -2.66 1.96
CA PRO A 136 2.17 -2.80 1.36
C PRO A 136 1.85 -1.75 0.30
N VAL A 137 2.10 -0.47 0.60
CA VAL A 137 1.85 0.62 -0.35
C VAL A 137 2.71 0.48 -1.61
N THR A 138 3.94 -0.01 -1.49
CA THR A 138 4.79 -0.28 -2.66
C THR A 138 4.17 -1.33 -3.58
N ILE A 139 3.63 -2.41 -3.01
CA ILE A 139 2.99 -3.48 -3.79
C ILE A 139 1.71 -2.96 -4.45
N LEU A 140 0.91 -2.20 -3.71
CA LEU A 140 -0.37 -1.65 -4.21
C LEU A 140 -0.17 -0.57 -5.27
N GLY A 141 0.95 0.14 -5.25
CA GLY A 141 1.33 1.13 -6.27
C GLY A 141 2.14 0.56 -7.43
N ALA A 142 2.31 -0.76 -7.54
CA ALA A 142 2.95 -1.35 -8.71
C ALA A 142 2.04 -1.16 -9.95
N PRO A 143 2.55 -0.60 -11.05
CA PRO A 143 1.73 -0.33 -12.22
C PRO A 143 1.33 -1.63 -12.92
N ASP A 144 0.22 -1.57 -13.66
CA ASP A 144 -0.16 -2.62 -14.58
C ASP A 144 1.00 -2.94 -15.54
N GLY A 145 1.30 -4.23 -15.71
CA GLY A 145 2.39 -4.68 -16.57
C GLY A 145 3.79 -4.58 -15.95
N VAL A 146 3.92 -4.38 -14.63
CA VAL A 146 5.18 -4.59 -13.93
C VAL A 146 5.76 -5.97 -14.27
N GLU A 147 7.07 -6.07 -14.45
CA GLU A 147 7.76 -7.30 -14.89
C GLU A 147 8.73 -7.85 -13.83
N ALA A 148 8.99 -7.08 -12.77
CA ALA A 148 9.67 -7.54 -11.55
C ALA A 148 9.40 -6.59 -10.36
N LEU A 149 9.38 -7.14 -9.15
CA LEU A 149 9.38 -6.36 -7.91
C LEU A 149 10.70 -6.54 -7.17
N VAL A 150 11.25 -5.44 -6.63
CA VAL A 150 12.44 -5.45 -5.78
C VAL A 150 12.12 -4.74 -4.48
N VAL A 151 11.92 -5.51 -3.42
CA VAL A 151 11.43 -4.99 -2.14
C VAL A 151 12.49 -5.11 -1.05
N GLU A 152 12.82 -3.98 -0.44
CA GLU A 152 13.58 -3.93 0.80
C GLU A 152 12.66 -4.17 2.00
N MET A 153 13.07 -5.07 2.89
CA MET A 153 12.37 -5.40 4.14
C MET A 153 13.29 -5.13 5.33
N GLY A 154 12.77 -4.37 6.30
CA GLY A 154 13.41 -4.08 7.58
C GLY A 154 12.74 -4.87 8.70
N MET A 155 13.50 -5.12 9.76
CA MET A 155 13.02 -5.78 10.99
C MET A 155 13.44 -4.94 12.19
N ARG A 156 12.50 -4.64 13.09
CA ARG A 156 12.71 -4.01 14.40
C ARG A 156 12.48 -4.99 15.56
N GLY A 157 11.68 -6.04 15.36
CA GLY A 157 11.41 -7.11 16.31
C GLY A 157 11.37 -8.49 15.66
N PHE A 158 11.54 -9.54 16.47
CA PHE A 158 11.48 -10.93 16.00
C PHE A 158 10.07 -11.24 15.44
N GLY A 159 10.00 -11.73 14.19
CA GLY A 159 8.76 -12.12 13.52
C GLY A 159 8.22 -11.14 12.46
N GLU A 160 8.92 -10.05 12.18
CA GLU A 160 8.52 -9.05 11.16
C GLU A 160 8.93 -9.40 9.71
N ILE A 161 9.76 -10.44 9.51
CA ILE A 161 10.21 -10.94 8.19
C ILE A 161 10.03 -12.47 8.15
#